data_AF-O58832-F1
#
_entry.id   AF-O58832-F1
#
_cell.length_a   1.000
_cell.length_b   1.000
_cell.length_c   1.000
_cell.angle_alpha   90.00
_cell.angle_beta   90.00
_cell.angle_gamma   90.00
#
_symmetry.space_group_name_H-M   'P 1'
#
loop_
_entity.id
_entity.type
_entity.pdbx_description
1 polymer ?
#
loop_
_entity_poly.entity_id
_entity_poly.type
_entity_poly.pdbx_seq_one_letter_code
_entity_poly.pdbx_strand_id
1 'polypeptide(L)'
;MLHEIPKSEILKELKRIGAKRVLIQSPEGLRREAEELAGFLEENNIEVFLHGEINYGACDPADREAKLVGCDALIHLGHSYMKLPLEVPTIFVPAFARVSVVEALKENIGEIKKLGRKIIVTTTAQHIHQLKEAKEFLESEGFEVSIGRGDSRISWPGQVLGCNYSVAKVRGEGILFIGSGIFHPLGLAVATRKKVLAIDPYTKAFSWIDPERFIRKRWAQIAKAMDAKKFGVIVSIKKGQLRLAEAKRIVKLLKKHGREARLIVMNDVNYHKLEGFPFEAYVVVACPRVPLDDYGAWRKPVLTPKEVEILLGLREEYEFDEILGGPRESDEPFGISIHSTR
;
A
#
# COMPACT_ATOMS: atom_id res chain seq x y z
N MET A 1 -1.00 11.72 22.58
CA MET A 1 -0.61 10.49 21.84
C MET A 1 -1.58 10.31 20.69
N LEU A 2 -1.08 10.26 19.46
CA LEU A 2 -1.94 10.07 18.28
C LEU A 2 -2.46 8.63 18.15
N HIS A 3 -1.70 7.67 18.70
CA HIS A 3 -2.04 6.25 18.69
C HIS A 3 -1.77 5.63 20.07
N GLU A 4 -2.67 4.75 20.53
CA GLU A 4 -2.48 3.98 21.76
C GLU A 4 -2.13 2.55 21.36
N ILE A 5 -0.93 2.09 21.73
CA ILE A 5 -0.53 0.71 21.50
C ILE A 5 -1.17 -0.16 22.59
N PRO A 6 -1.93 -1.22 22.23
CA PRO A 6 -2.59 -2.10 23.20
C PRO A 6 -1.57 -3.07 23.84
N LYS A 7 -0.66 -2.54 24.66
CA LYS A 7 0.48 -3.26 25.26
C LYS A 7 0.06 -4.56 25.96
N SER A 8 -1.01 -4.52 26.76
CA SER A 8 -1.52 -5.68 27.51
C SER A 8 -2.08 -6.78 26.60
N GLU A 9 -2.74 -6.41 25.51
CA GLU A 9 -3.27 -7.40 24.55
C GLU A 9 -2.13 -8.06 23.76
N ILE A 10 -1.14 -7.27 23.35
CA ILE A 10 0.08 -7.78 22.70
C ILE A 10 0.77 -8.80 23.63
N LEU A 11 0.98 -8.44 24.90
CA LEU A 11 1.59 -9.35 25.88
C LEU A 11 0.79 -10.64 26.07
N LYS A 12 -0.55 -10.54 26.10
CA LYS A 12 -1.43 -11.72 26.20
C LYS A 12 -1.23 -12.66 25.02
N GLU A 13 -1.18 -12.14 23.80
CA GLU A 13 -0.94 -12.96 22.60
C GLU A 13 0.46 -13.58 22.58
N LEU A 14 1.49 -12.83 22.99
CA LEU A 14 2.86 -13.35 23.10
C LEU A 14 2.95 -14.49 24.12
N LYS A 15 2.33 -14.34 25.30
CA LYS A 15 2.26 -15.41 26.30
C LYS A 15 1.49 -16.63 25.78
N ARG A 16 0.40 -16.42 25.03
CA ARG A 16 -0.40 -17.50 24.44
C ARG A 16 0.41 -18.37 23.46
N ILE A 17 1.33 -17.77 22.71
CA ILE A 17 2.22 -18.51 21.79
C ILE A 17 3.55 -18.93 22.43
N GLY A 18 3.77 -18.61 23.71
CA GLY A 18 5.00 -18.94 24.42
C GLY A 18 6.25 -18.21 23.91
N ALA A 19 6.09 -17.02 23.30
CA ALA A 19 7.20 -16.24 22.79
C ALA A 19 8.06 -15.68 23.93
N LYS A 20 9.38 -15.84 23.81
CA LYS A 20 10.37 -15.32 24.77
C LYS A 20 11.26 -14.24 24.16
N ARG A 21 11.46 -14.30 22.84
CA ARG A 21 12.22 -13.31 22.06
C ARG A 21 11.36 -12.78 20.93
N VAL A 22 11.26 -11.48 20.80
CA VAL A 22 10.42 -10.85 19.77
C VAL A 22 11.16 -9.75 19.03
N LEU A 23 10.85 -9.58 17.75
CA LEU A 23 11.28 -8.43 16.98
C LEU A 23 10.12 -7.47 16.80
N ILE A 24 10.31 -6.19 17.10
CA ILE A 24 9.32 -5.13 16.86
C ILE A 24 9.72 -4.37 15.60
N GLN A 25 8.84 -4.41 14.60
CA GLN A 25 8.95 -3.62 13.39
C GLN A 25 7.89 -2.52 13.41
N SER A 26 8.32 -1.28 13.14
CA SER A 26 7.42 -0.12 13.09
C SER A 26 7.71 0.76 11.87
N PRO A 27 6.73 1.53 11.39
CA PRO A 27 7.02 2.69 10.56
C PRO A 27 7.81 3.74 11.37
N GLU A 28 8.47 4.66 10.66
CA GLU A 28 9.32 5.69 11.27
C GLU A 28 8.57 6.54 12.31
N GLY A 29 7.31 6.88 12.01
CA GLY A 29 6.44 7.66 12.89
C GLY A 29 5.98 6.95 14.17
N LEU A 30 6.27 5.65 14.33
CA LEU A 30 5.92 4.86 15.53
C LEU A 30 7.16 4.29 16.25
N ARG A 31 8.38 4.75 15.92
CA ARG A 31 9.62 4.25 16.54
C ARG A 31 9.69 4.52 18.04
N ARG A 32 9.14 5.65 18.49
CA ARG A 32 9.07 5.97 19.92
C ARG A 32 8.16 4.98 20.64
N GLU A 33 6.97 4.74 20.10
CA GLU A 33 6.02 3.80 20.69
C GLU A 33 6.52 2.35 20.61
N ALA A 34 7.34 2.01 19.61
CA ALA A 34 8.04 0.73 19.52
C ALA A 34 9.05 0.54 20.67
N GLU A 35 9.82 1.59 21.00
CA GLU A 35 10.76 1.59 22.13
C GLU A 35 10.01 1.53 23.48
N GLU A 36 8.93 2.29 23.63
CA GLU A 36 8.08 2.25 24.83
C GLU A 36 7.37 0.88 25.01
N LEU A 37 7.08 0.16 23.92
CA LEU A 37 6.58 -1.21 23.96
C LEU A 37 7.70 -2.18 24.33
N ALA A 38 8.92 -1.98 23.83
CA ALA A 38 10.08 -2.81 24.15
C ALA A 38 10.32 -2.85 25.66
N GLY A 39 10.43 -1.68 26.30
CA GLY A 39 10.63 -1.62 27.76
C GLY A 39 9.52 -2.32 28.56
N PHE A 40 8.25 -2.14 28.16
CA PHE A 40 7.12 -2.84 28.80
C PHE A 40 7.19 -4.37 28.67
N LEU A 41 7.62 -4.88 27.52
CA LEU A 41 7.74 -6.32 27.29
C LEU A 41 8.94 -6.91 28.03
N GLU A 42 10.05 -6.18 28.11
CA GLU A 42 11.25 -6.57 28.88
C GLU A 42 10.97 -6.66 30.39
N GLU A 43 10.21 -5.71 30.95
CA GLU A 43 9.67 -5.78 32.32
C GLU A 43 8.83 -7.05 32.56
N ASN A 44 8.27 -7.63 31.50
CA ASN A 44 7.48 -8.85 31.52
C ASN A 44 8.26 -10.11 31.08
N ASN A 45 9.60 -10.07 31.13
CA ASN A 45 10.52 -11.17 30.80
C ASN A 45 10.44 -11.65 29.33
N ILE A 46 10.18 -10.73 28.41
CA ILE A 46 10.30 -10.96 26.97
C ILE A 46 11.49 -10.14 26.46
N GLU A 47 12.49 -10.79 25.88
CA GLU A 47 13.63 -10.12 25.26
C GLU A 47 13.20 -9.53 23.91
N VAL A 48 13.58 -8.27 23.65
CA VAL A 48 13.07 -7.50 22.51
C VAL A 48 14.19 -7.01 21.61
N PHE A 49 13.97 -7.13 20.30
CA PHE A 49 14.82 -6.58 19.26
C PHE A 49 14.03 -5.50 18.50
N LEU A 50 14.61 -4.31 18.33
CA LEU A 50 14.00 -3.24 17.52
C LEU A 50 14.50 -3.33 16.08
N HIS A 51 13.59 -3.33 15.12
CA HIS A 51 13.93 -3.33 13.69
C HIS A 51 14.38 -1.94 13.24
N GLY A 52 15.61 -1.85 12.71
CA GLY A 52 16.22 -0.58 12.31
C GLY A 52 15.92 -0.10 10.88
N GLU A 53 15.37 -0.96 10.00
CA GLU A 53 15.15 -0.61 8.59
C GLU A 53 13.83 0.13 8.35
N ILE A 54 13.71 0.76 7.17
CA ILE A 54 12.46 1.36 6.69
C ILE A 54 11.39 0.28 6.49
N ASN A 55 10.15 0.58 6.89
CA ASN A 55 8.98 -0.27 6.70
C ASN A 55 8.02 0.36 5.69
N TYR A 56 7.68 -0.37 4.62
CA TYR A 56 6.76 0.09 3.57
C TYR A 56 5.31 -0.40 3.74
N GLY A 57 4.92 -0.73 4.97
CA GLY A 57 3.61 -1.24 5.33
C GLY A 57 3.54 -2.76 5.43
N ALA A 58 2.30 -3.27 5.48
CA ALA A 58 1.99 -4.70 5.61
C ALA A 58 2.56 -5.59 4.50
N CYS A 59 3.03 -5.01 3.40
CA CYS A 59 3.68 -5.73 2.29
C CYS A 59 5.13 -6.14 2.60
N ASP A 60 5.70 -5.65 3.70
CA ASP A 60 7.11 -5.75 4.05
C ASP A 60 7.32 -6.16 5.53
N PRO A 61 6.78 -7.31 5.98
CA PRO A 61 7.05 -7.81 7.32
C PRO A 61 8.52 -8.24 7.46
N ALA A 62 9.15 -7.90 8.58
CA ALA A 62 10.52 -8.28 8.95
C ALA A 62 10.58 -9.67 9.62
N ASP A 63 9.73 -10.60 9.17
CA ASP A 63 9.53 -11.89 9.81
C ASP A 63 10.69 -12.86 9.48
N ARG A 64 11.32 -12.66 8.32
CA ARG A 64 12.57 -13.34 7.97
C ARG A 64 13.72 -12.89 8.86
N GLU A 65 13.86 -11.59 9.09
CA GLU A 65 14.86 -10.99 9.96
C GLU A 65 14.66 -11.48 11.40
N ALA A 66 13.41 -11.48 11.89
CA ALA A 66 13.05 -12.04 13.19
C ALA A 66 13.51 -13.50 13.33
N LYS A 67 13.24 -14.33 12.33
CA LYS A 67 13.70 -15.73 12.31
C LYS A 67 15.23 -15.86 12.35
N LEU A 68 15.94 -15.03 11.58
CA LEU A 68 17.41 -15.08 11.48
C LEU A 68 18.09 -14.76 12.81
N VAL A 69 17.53 -13.85 13.60
CA VAL A 69 18.04 -13.51 14.94
C VAL A 69 17.46 -14.41 16.05
N GLY A 70 16.64 -15.40 15.70
CA GLY A 70 16.09 -16.36 16.64
C GLY A 70 14.92 -15.85 17.48
N CYS A 71 14.21 -14.82 17.02
CA CYS A 71 12.94 -14.40 17.62
C CYS A 71 11.83 -15.41 17.34
N ASP A 72 10.96 -15.60 18.33
CA ASP A 72 9.81 -16.50 18.28
C ASP A 72 8.60 -15.84 17.58
N ALA A 73 8.56 -14.50 17.53
CA ALA A 73 7.50 -13.74 16.89
C ALA A 73 7.96 -12.36 16.39
N LEU A 74 7.20 -11.83 15.43
CA LEU A 74 7.28 -10.45 14.95
C LEU A 74 6.07 -9.66 15.48
N ILE A 75 6.30 -8.43 15.94
CA ILE A 75 5.26 -7.45 16.20
C ILE A 75 5.37 -6.38 15.10
N HIS A 76 4.36 -6.29 14.24
CA HIS A 76 4.30 -5.37 13.12
C HIS A 76 3.35 -4.22 13.46
N LEU A 77 3.92 -3.12 13.96
CA LEU A 77 3.17 -1.95 14.41
C LEU A 77 2.69 -1.09 13.25
N GLY A 78 1.51 -0.48 13.42
CA GLY A 78 0.93 0.51 12.53
C GLY A 78 0.08 -0.04 11.39
N HIS A 79 0.14 -1.34 11.11
CA HIS A 79 -0.52 -1.92 9.93
C HIS A 79 -1.39 -3.13 10.27
N SER A 80 -2.37 -3.36 9.40
CA SER A 80 -3.20 -4.57 9.40
C SER A 80 -2.60 -5.65 8.51
N TYR A 81 -3.01 -6.90 8.69
CA TYR A 81 -2.46 -8.02 7.94
C TYR A 81 -2.76 -7.92 6.43
N MET A 82 -1.75 -8.28 5.63
CA MET A 82 -1.86 -8.59 4.21
C MET A 82 -1.50 -10.07 4.03
N LYS A 83 -2.29 -10.83 3.25
CA LYS A 83 -2.08 -12.28 3.04
C LYS A 83 -0.71 -12.57 2.43
N LEU A 84 0.25 -12.98 3.27
CA LEU A 84 1.65 -13.24 2.91
C LEU A 84 2.17 -14.52 3.58
N PRO A 85 3.19 -15.19 3.00
CA PRO A 85 3.84 -16.33 3.63
C PRO A 85 4.79 -15.86 4.75
N LEU A 86 4.35 -16.02 6.00
CA LEU A 86 5.10 -15.62 7.18
C LEU A 86 6.03 -16.75 7.67
N GLU A 87 7.20 -16.38 8.18
CA GLU A 87 8.28 -17.26 8.65
C GLU A 87 8.37 -17.36 10.17
N VAL A 88 7.78 -16.40 10.89
CA VAL A 88 7.47 -16.48 12.33
C VAL A 88 6.03 -16.02 12.57
N PRO A 89 5.37 -16.48 13.66
CA PRO A 89 4.12 -15.87 14.13
C PRO A 89 4.24 -14.34 14.15
N THR A 90 3.29 -13.65 13.53
CA THR A 90 3.33 -12.19 13.40
C THR A 90 2.07 -11.57 13.97
N ILE A 91 2.23 -10.66 14.93
CA ILE A 91 1.16 -9.83 15.48
C ILE A 91 1.10 -8.52 14.70
N PHE A 92 0.00 -8.27 14.01
CA PHE A 92 -0.29 -7.00 13.36
C PHE A 92 -1.07 -6.09 14.30
N VAL A 93 -0.62 -4.84 14.43
CA VAL A 93 -1.21 -3.86 15.34
C VAL A 93 -1.62 -2.62 14.52
N PRO A 94 -2.87 -2.53 14.06
CA PRO A 94 -3.32 -1.41 13.24
C PRO A 94 -3.34 -0.10 14.04
N ALA A 95 -2.93 1.00 13.41
CA ALA A 95 -3.01 2.35 13.98
C ALA A 95 -4.24 3.09 13.44
N PHE A 96 -5.33 3.10 14.21
CA PHE A 96 -6.56 3.81 13.88
C PHE A 96 -6.51 5.29 14.28
N ALA A 97 -7.10 6.15 13.46
CA ALA A 97 -7.22 7.58 13.70
C ALA A 97 -8.49 7.90 14.51
N ARG A 98 -8.37 8.81 15.49
CA ARG A 98 -9.48 9.19 16.39
C ARG A 98 -10.32 10.38 15.90
N VAL A 99 -9.92 11.01 14.80
CA VAL A 99 -10.65 12.16 14.24
C VAL A 99 -11.99 11.71 13.64
N SER A 100 -13.04 12.50 13.85
CA SER A 100 -14.37 12.20 13.32
C SER A 100 -14.41 12.37 11.80
N VAL A 101 -14.70 11.29 11.10
CA VAL A 101 -14.98 11.33 9.66
C VAL A 101 -16.29 12.06 9.37
N VAL A 102 -17.35 11.79 10.14
CA VAL A 102 -18.69 12.32 9.88
C VAL A 102 -18.73 13.84 9.95
N GLU A 103 -17.98 14.48 10.85
CA GLU A 103 -17.90 15.94 10.89
C GLU A 103 -17.37 16.54 9.58
N ALA A 104 -16.29 15.95 9.03
CA ALA A 104 -15.73 16.40 7.76
C ALA A 104 -16.70 16.17 6.59
N LEU A 105 -17.48 15.08 6.62
CA LEU A 105 -18.50 14.82 5.61
C LEU A 105 -19.66 15.82 5.67
N LYS A 106 -20.12 16.18 6.88
CA LYS A 106 -21.18 17.18 7.09
C LYS A 106 -20.81 18.54 6.50
N GLU A 107 -19.60 19.00 6.78
CA GLU A 107 -19.11 20.30 6.32
C GLU A 107 -18.99 20.37 4.78
N ASN A 108 -18.74 19.24 4.14
CA ASN A 108 -18.50 19.14 2.71
C ASN A 108 -19.68 18.54 1.92
N ILE A 109 -20.86 18.40 2.52
CA ILE A 109 -21.98 17.69 1.89
C ILE A 109 -22.39 18.29 0.53
N GLY A 110 -22.27 19.62 0.39
CA GLY A 110 -22.52 20.32 -0.86
C GLY A 110 -21.57 19.90 -2.00
N GLU A 111 -20.29 19.68 -1.68
CA GLU A 111 -19.31 19.18 -2.65
C GLU A 111 -19.50 17.70 -2.95
N ILE A 112 -19.81 16.89 -1.92
CA ILE A 112 -20.06 15.44 -2.10
C ILE A 112 -21.24 15.21 -3.06
N LYS A 113 -22.29 16.04 -3.00
CA LYS A 113 -23.45 15.97 -3.92
C LYS A 113 -23.06 16.07 -5.40
N LYS A 114 -21.93 16.71 -5.74
CA LYS A 114 -21.44 16.82 -7.12
C LYS A 114 -20.85 15.50 -7.67
N LEU A 115 -20.63 14.49 -6.83
CA LEU A 115 -20.23 13.15 -7.28
C LEU A 115 -21.38 12.36 -7.94
N GLY A 116 -22.64 12.77 -7.73
CA GLY A 116 -23.83 12.02 -8.13
C GLY A 116 -24.52 11.33 -6.96
N ARG A 117 -25.59 10.59 -7.24
CA ARG A 117 -26.40 9.91 -6.20
C ARG A 117 -25.76 8.59 -5.77
N LYS A 118 -25.22 7.83 -6.73
CA LYS A 118 -24.58 6.53 -6.48
C LYS A 118 -23.08 6.72 -6.33
N ILE A 119 -22.56 6.73 -5.11
CA ILE A 119 -21.15 7.01 -4.85
C ILE A 119 -20.42 5.79 -4.29
N ILE A 120 -19.12 5.70 -4.61
CA ILE A 120 -18.23 4.69 -4.05
C ILE A 120 -17.46 5.34 -2.91
N VAL A 121 -17.50 4.76 -1.72
CA VAL A 121 -16.81 5.31 -0.56
C VAL A 121 -15.60 4.46 -0.23
N THR A 122 -14.43 5.12 -0.13
CA THR A 122 -13.14 4.49 0.11
C THR A 122 -12.36 5.24 1.19
N THR A 123 -11.45 4.54 1.85
CA THR A 123 -10.59 5.13 2.87
C THR A 123 -9.30 4.33 3.07
N THR A 124 -8.40 4.79 3.93
CA THR A 124 -7.20 4.06 4.35
C THR A 124 -7.48 3.22 5.60
N ALA A 125 -6.54 2.36 5.99
CA ALA A 125 -6.61 1.61 7.24
C ALA A 125 -6.81 2.49 8.48
N GLN A 126 -6.44 3.78 8.43
CA GLN A 126 -6.56 4.68 9.59
C GLN A 126 -8.01 5.01 9.95
N HIS A 127 -8.89 5.22 8.96
CA HIS A 127 -10.29 5.64 9.21
C HIS A 127 -11.31 4.52 8.91
N ILE A 128 -10.84 3.34 8.54
CA ILE A 128 -11.68 2.21 8.11
C ILE A 128 -12.75 1.79 9.13
N HIS A 129 -12.44 1.88 10.43
CA HIS A 129 -13.35 1.57 11.53
C HIS A 129 -14.55 2.54 11.61
N GLN A 130 -14.45 3.73 11.01
CA GLN A 130 -15.53 4.72 10.90
C GLN A 130 -16.28 4.64 9.56
N LEU A 131 -15.90 3.75 8.64
CA LEU A 131 -16.49 3.70 7.30
C LEU A 131 -17.98 3.31 7.33
N LYS A 132 -18.39 2.51 8.31
CA LYS A 132 -19.80 2.16 8.53
C LYS A 132 -20.62 3.39 8.91
N GLU A 133 -20.13 4.17 9.87
CA GLU A 133 -20.78 5.41 10.32
C GLU A 133 -20.84 6.45 9.19
N ALA A 134 -19.75 6.59 8.43
CA ALA A 134 -19.70 7.43 7.24
C ALA A 134 -20.75 7.02 6.20
N LYS A 135 -20.93 5.71 5.98
CA LYS A 135 -21.95 5.18 5.09
C LYS A 135 -23.36 5.53 5.57
N GLU A 136 -23.68 5.28 6.84
CA GLU A 136 -25.00 5.56 7.41
C GLU A 136 -25.35 7.06 7.31
N PHE A 137 -24.39 7.93 7.60
CA PHE A 137 -24.54 9.37 7.42
C PHE A 137 -24.84 9.74 5.95
N LEU A 138 -24.03 9.25 5.00
CA LEU A 138 -24.23 9.54 3.58
C LEU A 138 -25.58 8.99 3.07
N GLU A 139 -26.00 7.81 3.50
CA GLU A 139 -27.31 7.25 3.14
C GLU A 139 -28.46 8.12 3.70
N SER A 140 -28.31 8.68 4.90
CA SER A 140 -29.28 9.63 5.47
C SER A 140 -29.39 10.94 4.68
N GLU A 141 -28.32 11.33 3.98
CA GLU A 141 -28.27 12.50 3.09
C GLU A 141 -28.75 12.18 1.65
N GLY A 142 -29.24 10.96 1.41
CA GLY A 142 -29.87 10.55 0.15
C GLY A 142 -28.95 9.86 -0.86
N PHE A 143 -27.71 9.56 -0.48
CA PHE A 143 -26.77 8.82 -1.34
C PHE A 143 -27.07 7.31 -1.35
N GLU A 144 -26.78 6.66 -2.48
CA GLU A 144 -26.68 5.20 -2.56
C GLU A 144 -25.19 4.83 -2.49
N VAL A 145 -24.76 4.29 -1.34
CA VAL A 145 -23.34 4.08 -1.04
C VAL A 145 -22.88 2.67 -1.38
N SER A 146 -21.90 2.58 -2.28
CA SER A 146 -21.18 1.34 -2.61
C SER A 146 -19.83 1.28 -1.90
N ILE A 147 -19.58 0.19 -1.18
CA ILE A 147 -18.29 -0.13 -0.57
C ILE A 147 -17.81 -1.44 -1.18
N GLY A 148 -16.77 -1.39 -2.01
CA GLY A 148 -16.24 -2.59 -2.64
C GLY A 148 -15.50 -3.48 -1.65
N ARG A 149 -15.63 -4.80 -1.83
CA ARG A 149 -14.94 -5.77 -0.98
C ARG A 149 -13.43 -5.70 -1.18
N GLY A 150 -12.95 -5.61 -2.42
CA GLY A 150 -11.52 -5.75 -2.70
C GLY A 150 -11.09 -7.22 -2.70
N ASP A 151 -9.79 -7.48 -2.57
CA ASP A 151 -9.20 -8.81 -2.69
C ASP A 151 -8.39 -9.22 -1.44
N SER A 152 -7.76 -10.39 -1.50
CA SER A 152 -6.99 -10.99 -0.38
C SER A 152 -5.83 -10.16 0.16
N ARG A 153 -5.42 -9.08 -0.50
CA ARG A 153 -4.40 -8.15 0.01
C ARG A 153 -4.99 -7.07 0.90
N ILE A 154 -6.32 -6.90 0.89
CA ILE A 154 -7.03 -5.81 1.55
C ILE A 154 -7.76 -6.35 2.78
N SER A 155 -7.46 -5.80 3.96
CA SER A 155 -8.00 -6.29 5.23
C SER A 155 -9.50 -6.03 5.41
N TRP A 156 -10.04 -4.94 4.84
CA TRP A 156 -11.45 -4.55 5.01
C TRP A 156 -12.11 -3.99 3.72
N PRO A 157 -13.43 -4.12 3.55
CA PRO A 157 -14.15 -3.45 2.46
C PRO A 157 -13.92 -1.94 2.47
N GLY A 158 -13.71 -1.34 1.30
CA GLY A 158 -13.49 0.11 1.15
C GLY A 158 -12.06 0.59 1.47
N GLN A 159 -11.21 -0.25 2.06
CA GLN A 159 -9.80 0.08 2.28
C GLN A 159 -9.04 0.09 0.96
N VAL A 160 -8.39 1.20 0.64
CA VAL A 160 -7.45 1.30 -0.48
C VAL A 160 -6.02 1.12 0.00
N LEU A 161 -5.19 0.55 -0.87
CA LEU A 161 -3.73 0.52 -0.71
C LEU A 161 -3.10 1.40 -1.79
N GLY A 162 -1.83 1.78 -1.60
CA GLY A 162 -1.08 2.47 -2.66
C GLY A 162 -0.89 1.68 -3.95
N CYS A 163 -1.12 0.37 -3.92
CA CYS A 163 -0.94 -0.53 -5.07
C CYS A 163 -2.20 -1.29 -5.47
N ASN A 164 -3.33 -1.11 -4.79
CA ASN A 164 -4.53 -1.91 -5.02
C ASN A 164 -5.79 -1.07 -4.78
N TYR A 165 -6.53 -0.84 -5.85
CA TYR A 165 -7.76 -0.05 -5.89
C TYR A 165 -8.97 -0.90 -6.27
N SER A 166 -8.89 -2.23 -6.09
CA SER A 166 -9.97 -3.17 -6.40
C SER A 166 -11.28 -2.85 -5.67
N VAL A 167 -11.22 -2.28 -4.45
CA VAL A 167 -12.40 -1.79 -3.71
C VAL A 167 -13.17 -0.69 -4.42
N ALA A 168 -12.52 0.05 -5.34
CA ALA A 168 -13.15 1.15 -6.06
C ALA A 168 -13.70 0.73 -7.44
N LYS A 169 -13.47 -0.52 -7.87
CA LYS A 169 -13.94 -1.07 -9.15
C LYS A 169 -15.35 -1.64 -9.05
N VAL A 170 -16.23 -0.93 -8.35
CA VAL A 170 -17.66 -1.25 -8.19
C VAL A 170 -18.52 -0.19 -8.89
N ARG A 171 -19.84 -0.41 -8.94
CA ARG A 171 -20.77 0.53 -9.56
C ARG A 171 -20.85 1.83 -8.75
N GLY A 172 -20.84 2.96 -9.45
CA GLY A 172 -20.96 4.29 -8.87
C GLY A 172 -20.48 5.37 -9.85
N GLU A 173 -21.05 6.56 -9.74
CA GLU A 173 -20.85 7.73 -10.60
C GLU A 173 -19.53 8.46 -10.27
N GLY A 174 -19.17 8.50 -8.98
CA GLY A 174 -17.93 9.09 -8.48
C GLY A 174 -17.43 8.38 -7.23
N ILE A 175 -16.19 8.67 -6.86
CA ILE A 175 -15.52 8.11 -5.69
C ILE A 175 -15.33 9.20 -4.65
N LEU A 176 -15.81 8.96 -3.44
CA LEU A 176 -15.45 9.69 -2.25
C LEU A 176 -14.28 8.95 -1.57
N PHE A 177 -13.15 9.62 -1.43
CA PHE A 177 -12.02 9.15 -0.65
C PHE A 177 -11.95 9.92 0.68
N ILE A 178 -11.89 9.20 1.78
CA ILE A 178 -11.80 9.75 3.13
C ILE A 178 -10.40 9.46 3.66
N GLY A 179 -9.60 10.50 3.85
CA GLY A 179 -8.24 10.38 4.35
C GLY A 179 -7.37 11.57 3.95
N SER A 180 -6.20 11.66 4.57
CA SER A 180 -5.27 12.75 4.33
C SER A 180 -4.36 12.52 3.11
N GLY A 181 -3.95 13.63 2.49
CA GLY A 181 -2.99 13.65 1.39
C GLY A 181 -3.53 13.18 0.04
N ILE A 182 -2.72 13.36 -1.00
CA ILE A 182 -3.11 13.11 -2.40
C ILE A 182 -2.69 11.73 -2.94
N PHE A 183 -1.84 11.00 -2.21
CA PHE A 183 -1.23 9.74 -2.66
C PHE A 183 -2.24 8.66 -3.09
N HIS A 184 -3.17 8.30 -2.20
CA HIS A 184 -4.23 7.33 -2.48
C HIS A 184 -5.29 7.83 -3.48
N PRO A 185 -5.84 9.06 -3.32
CA PRO A 185 -6.92 9.51 -4.20
C PRO A 185 -6.42 9.78 -5.64
N LEU A 186 -5.15 10.16 -5.84
CA LEU A 186 -4.55 10.19 -7.17
C LEU A 186 -4.52 8.82 -7.82
N GLY A 187 -4.07 7.79 -7.10
CA GLY A 187 -4.08 6.43 -7.65
C GLY A 187 -5.48 5.90 -7.93
N LEU A 188 -6.47 6.24 -7.10
CA LEU A 188 -7.89 5.96 -7.38
C LEU A 188 -8.35 6.58 -8.70
N ALA A 189 -8.06 7.87 -8.92
CA ALA A 189 -8.47 8.58 -10.13
C ALA A 189 -7.86 7.94 -11.38
N VAL A 190 -6.57 7.58 -11.31
CA VAL A 190 -5.87 6.94 -12.43
C VAL A 190 -6.34 5.50 -12.67
N ALA A 191 -6.50 4.69 -11.63
CA ALA A 191 -6.84 3.27 -11.75
C ALA A 191 -8.31 3.03 -12.14
N THR A 192 -9.21 3.94 -11.77
CA THR A 192 -10.66 3.80 -12.03
C THR A 192 -11.16 4.68 -13.16
N ARG A 193 -10.42 5.75 -13.51
CA ARG A 193 -10.85 6.82 -14.44
C ARG A 193 -12.18 7.48 -14.05
N LYS A 194 -12.53 7.42 -12.76
CA LYS A 194 -13.71 8.08 -12.20
C LYS A 194 -13.31 9.41 -11.58
N LYS A 195 -14.30 10.31 -11.44
CA LYS A 195 -14.15 11.51 -10.63
C LYS A 195 -13.91 11.12 -9.17
N VAL A 196 -12.87 11.70 -8.56
CA VAL A 196 -12.53 11.44 -7.16
C VAL A 196 -12.58 12.77 -6.39
N LEU A 197 -13.37 12.79 -5.32
CA LEU A 197 -13.34 13.83 -4.30
C LEU A 197 -12.67 13.25 -3.07
N ALA A 198 -11.55 13.84 -2.65
CA ALA A 198 -10.90 13.54 -1.40
C ALA A 198 -11.40 14.49 -0.30
N ILE A 199 -11.70 13.98 0.88
CA ILE A 199 -11.98 14.76 2.08
C ILE A 199 -11.00 14.33 3.16
N ASP A 200 -10.25 15.30 3.69
CA ASP A 200 -9.31 15.09 4.77
C ASP A 200 -10.05 15.23 6.12
N PRO A 201 -10.17 14.16 6.95
CA PRO A 201 -10.87 14.22 8.22
C PRO A 201 -10.23 15.16 9.25
N TYR A 202 -8.91 15.39 9.15
CA TYR A 202 -8.16 16.22 10.11
C TYR A 202 -8.37 17.71 9.87
N THR A 203 -8.37 18.12 8.59
CA THR A 203 -8.49 19.54 8.21
C THR A 203 -9.89 19.91 7.74
N LYS A 204 -10.75 18.92 7.48
CA LYS A 204 -12.08 19.06 6.85
C LYS A 204 -12.02 19.67 5.45
N ALA A 205 -10.84 19.79 4.86
CA ALA A 205 -10.67 20.29 3.51
C ALA A 205 -11.04 19.22 2.47
N PHE A 206 -11.65 19.66 1.37
CA PHE A 206 -11.91 18.82 0.21
C PHE A 206 -10.91 19.09 -0.92
N SER A 207 -10.70 18.10 -1.80
CA SER A 207 -9.89 18.23 -2.99
C SER A 207 -10.44 17.38 -4.13
N TRP A 208 -10.73 18.02 -5.26
CA TRP A 208 -11.01 17.32 -6.52
C TRP A 208 -9.71 16.88 -7.17
N ILE A 209 -9.63 15.59 -7.48
CA ILE A 209 -8.38 15.01 -7.98
C ILE A 209 -8.35 15.09 -9.50
N ASP A 210 -7.32 15.77 -10.00
CA ASP A 210 -6.96 15.78 -11.42
C ASP A 210 -5.71 14.90 -11.68
N PRO A 211 -5.87 13.75 -12.36
CA PRO A 211 -4.75 12.88 -12.69
C PRO A 211 -3.97 13.32 -13.94
N GLU A 212 -4.40 14.34 -14.69
CA GLU A 212 -3.85 14.64 -16.02
C GLU A 212 -2.35 15.00 -15.95
N ARG A 213 -1.97 15.89 -15.03
CA ARG A 213 -0.56 16.27 -14.84
C ARG A 213 0.31 15.05 -14.50
N PHE A 214 -0.22 14.14 -13.70
CA PHE A 214 0.46 12.90 -13.34
C PHE A 214 0.63 11.99 -14.56
N ILE A 215 -0.45 11.71 -15.30
CA ILE A 215 -0.43 10.87 -16.51
C ILE A 215 0.53 11.44 -17.55
N ARG A 216 0.53 12.76 -17.76
CA ARG A 216 1.44 13.44 -18.70
C ARG A 216 2.91 13.20 -18.35
N LYS A 217 3.28 13.25 -17.07
CA LYS A 217 4.64 12.93 -16.61
C LYS A 217 5.00 11.47 -16.90
N ARG A 218 4.04 10.55 -16.82
CA ARG A 218 4.26 9.13 -17.14
C ARG A 218 4.49 8.90 -18.62
N TRP A 219 3.70 9.54 -19.48
CA TRP A 219 3.96 9.56 -20.94
C TRP A 219 5.35 10.09 -21.28
N ALA A 220 5.81 11.13 -20.59
CA ALA A 220 7.18 11.63 -20.78
C ALA A 220 8.24 10.58 -20.40
N GLN A 221 8.01 9.77 -19.36
CA GLN A 221 8.94 8.67 -19.01
C GLN A 221 8.93 7.56 -20.07
N ILE A 222 7.76 7.19 -20.58
CA ILE A 222 7.61 6.22 -21.69
C ILE A 222 8.38 6.71 -22.91
N ALA A 223 8.18 7.97 -23.31
CA ALA A 223 8.86 8.58 -24.46
C ALA A 223 10.38 8.61 -24.29
N LYS A 224 10.90 8.94 -23.10
CA LYS A 224 12.35 8.89 -22.83
C LYS A 224 12.95 7.49 -22.93
N ALA A 225 12.15 6.45 -22.74
CA ALA A 225 12.59 5.05 -22.85
C ALA A 225 12.45 4.48 -24.28
N MET A 226 11.87 5.23 -25.23
CA MET A 226 11.53 4.77 -26.59
C MET A 226 12.74 4.19 -27.35
N ASP A 227 13.88 4.86 -27.25
CA ASP A 227 15.11 4.47 -27.94
C ASP A 227 16.01 3.54 -27.11
N ALA A 228 15.66 3.27 -25.85
CA ALA A 228 16.47 2.44 -24.97
C ALA A 228 16.56 1.00 -25.51
N LYS A 229 17.77 0.48 -25.71
CA LYS A 229 18.04 -0.87 -26.21
C LYS A 229 18.23 -1.87 -25.08
N LYS A 230 18.73 -1.42 -23.92
CA LYS A 230 19.12 -2.29 -22.80
C LYS A 230 18.37 -1.96 -21.50
N PHE A 231 17.55 -2.89 -21.02
CA PHE A 231 16.66 -2.70 -19.87
C PHE A 231 17.09 -3.51 -18.65
N GLY A 232 17.07 -2.85 -17.48
CA GLY A 232 17.14 -3.49 -16.17
C GLY A 232 15.75 -3.70 -15.61
N VAL A 233 15.30 -4.95 -15.48
CA VAL A 233 13.98 -5.29 -14.93
C VAL A 233 14.12 -5.64 -13.45
N ILE A 234 13.67 -4.73 -12.59
CA ILE A 234 13.86 -4.80 -11.15
C ILE A 234 12.71 -5.59 -10.51
N VAL A 235 13.07 -6.56 -9.69
CA VAL A 235 12.14 -7.31 -8.83
C VAL A 235 12.57 -7.15 -7.38
N SER A 236 11.63 -6.84 -6.50
CA SER A 236 11.88 -6.77 -5.05
C SER A 236 11.70 -8.15 -4.40
N ILE A 237 12.50 -8.45 -3.38
CA ILE A 237 12.31 -9.63 -2.51
C ILE A 237 11.36 -9.38 -1.34
N LYS A 238 10.85 -8.15 -1.16
CA LYS A 238 9.82 -7.85 -0.16
C LYS A 238 8.55 -8.64 -0.50
N LYS A 239 8.03 -9.40 0.45
CA LYS A 239 7.04 -10.47 0.20
C LYS A 239 5.80 -9.98 -0.55
N GLY A 240 5.23 -8.85 -0.16
CA GLY A 240 4.07 -8.26 -0.81
C GLY A 240 4.36 -7.55 -2.13
N GLN A 241 5.63 -7.40 -2.53
CA GLN A 241 6.07 -6.75 -3.77
C GLN A 241 6.73 -7.73 -4.76
N LEU A 242 7.00 -8.97 -4.34
CA LEU A 242 7.69 -9.98 -5.13
C LEU A 242 6.78 -10.51 -6.26
N ARG A 243 6.90 -9.92 -7.46
CA ARG A 243 6.16 -10.33 -8.66
C ARG A 243 7.06 -11.04 -9.68
N LEU A 244 7.72 -12.13 -9.27
CA LEU A 244 8.72 -12.81 -10.11
C LEU A 244 8.19 -13.30 -11.46
N ALA A 245 6.97 -13.84 -11.49
CA ALA A 245 6.34 -14.28 -12.73
C ALA A 245 6.16 -13.11 -13.72
N GLU A 246 5.71 -11.97 -13.21
CA GLU A 246 5.53 -10.75 -13.99
C GLU A 246 6.88 -10.18 -14.46
N ALA A 247 7.91 -10.19 -13.61
CA ALA A 247 9.24 -9.74 -13.99
C ALA A 247 9.82 -10.60 -15.13
N LYS A 248 9.63 -11.93 -15.06
CA LYS A 248 10.00 -12.86 -16.14
C LYS A 248 9.19 -12.59 -17.41
N ARG A 249 7.89 -12.29 -17.29
CA ARG A 249 7.03 -11.92 -18.44
C ARG A 249 7.57 -10.67 -19.13
N ILE A 250 7.89 -9.62 -18.38
CA ILE A 250 8.43 -8.36 -18.92
C ILE A 250 9.79 -8.56 -19.60
N VAL A 251 10.70 -9.34 -19.01
CA VAL A 251 11.98 -9.66 -19.66
C VAL A 251 11.76 -10.39 -20.99
N LYS A 252 10.85 -11.36 -21.04
CA LYS A 252 10.52 -12.06 -22.29
C LYS A 252 9.90 -11.11 -23.32
N LEU A 253 9.03 -10.21 -22.87
CA LEU A 253 8.33 -9.26 -23.73
C LEU A 253 9.30 -8.27 -24.38
N LEU A 254 10.20 -7.68 -23.61
CA LEU A 254 11.25 -6.78 -24.10
C LEU A 254 12.15 -7.49 -25.12
N LYS A 255 12.60 -8.71 -24.82
CA LYS A 255 13.43 -9.52 -25.73
C LYS A 255 12.71 -9.86 -27.04
N LYS A 256 11.42 -10.19 -26.98
CA LYS A 256 10.60 -10.46 -28.18
C LYS A 256 10.53 -9.23 -29.11
N HIS A 257 10.64 -8.03 -28.58
CA HIS A 257 10.61 -6.77 -29.33
C HIS A 257 12.01 -6.17 -29.56
N GLY A 258 13.03 -7.02 -29.65
CA GLY A 258 14.38 -6.62 -30.06
C GLY A 258 15.17 -5.84 -29.00
N ARG A 259 14.76 -5.85 -27.74
CA ARG A 259 15.49 -5.19 -26.64
C ARG A 259 16.30 -6.20 -25.83
N GLU A 260 17.46 -5.80 -25.33
CA GLU A 260 18.16 -6.55 -24.28
C GLU A 260 17.47 -6.32 -22.93
N ALA A 261 17.25 -7.39 -22.17
CA ALA A 261 16.70 -7.29 -20.82
C ALA A 261 17.35 -8.29 -19.86
N ARG A 262 17.56 -7.85 -18.61
CA ARG A 262 18.09 -8.65 -17.50
C ARG A 262 17.30 -8.36 -16.22
N LEU A 263 17.12 -9.39 -15.40
CA LEU A 263 16.53 -9.23 -14.06
C LEU A 263 17.58 -8.64 -13.10
N ILE A 264 17.13 -7.73 -12.24
CA ILE A 264 17.90 -7.20 -11.10
C ILE A 264 17.07 -7.48 -9.86
N VAL A 265 17.65 -8.17 -8.89
CA VAL A 265 16.99 -8.49 -7.62
C VAL A 265 17.41 -7.46 -6.57
N MET A 266 16.46 -6.88 -5.86
CA MET A 266 16.71 -5.89 -4.80
C MET A 266 15.83 -6.17 -3.58
N ASN A 267 16.26 -5.76 -2.39
CA ASN A 267 15.35 -5.70 -1.23
C ASN A 267 14.60 -4.36 -1.26
N ASP A 268 15.34 -3.29 -0.96
CA ASP A 268 14.92 -1.91 -1.10
C ASP A 268 15.28 -1.37 -2.50
N VAL A 269 14.28 -0.85 -3.23
CA VAL A 269 14.43 -0.37 -4.60
C VAL A 269 14.80 1.12 -4.58
N ASN A 270 16.09 1.38 -4.74
CA ASN A 270 16.65 2.73 -4.78
C ASN A 270 17.58 2.88 -5.99
N TYR A 271 17.42 3.97 -6.75
CA TYR A 271 18.22 4.24 -7.94
C TYR A 271 19.74 4.29 -7.69
N HIS A 272 20.18 4.75 -6.51
CA HIS A 272 21.60 4.79 -6.16
C HIS A 272 22.26 3.40 -6.15
N LYS A 273 21.50 2.35 -5.81
CA LYS A 273 21.99 0.96 -5.83
C LYS A 273 22.09 0.39 -7.25
N LEU A 274 21.64 1.12 -8.26
CA LEU A 274 21.69 0.76 -9.68
C LEU A 274 22.85 1.43 -10.43
N GLU A 275 23.61 2.28 -9.75
CA GLU A 275 24.78 2.93 -10.32
C GLU A 275 25.82 1.88 -10.74
N GLY A 276 26.49 2.14 -11.87
CA GLY A 276 27.44 1.19 -12.48
C GLY A 276 26.79 0.15 -13.41
N PHE A 277 25.47 -0.08 -13.34
CA PHE A 277 24.83 -0.92 -14.36
C PHE A 277 24.70 -0.20 -15.72
N PRO A 278 25.00 -0.88 -16.85
CA PRO A 278 24.97 -0.29 -18.18
C PRO A 278 23.58 -0.25 -18.83
N PHE A 279 22.49 -0.36 -18.05
CA PHE A 279 21.13 -0.29 -18.57
C PHE A 279 20.77 1.14 -18.96
N GLU A 280 20.01 1.32 -20.04
CA GLU A 280 19.57 2.64 -20.54
C GLU A 280 18.22 3.05 -19.93
N ALA A 281 17.39 2.08 -19.57
CA ALA A 281 16.12 2.28 -18.87
C ALA A 281 15.87 1.15 -17.86
N TYR A 282 15.02 1.41 -16.88
CA TYR A 282 14.63 0.44 -15.87
C TYR A 282 13.13 0.19 -15.87
N VAL A 283 12.74 -1.01 -15.47
CA VAL A 283 11.34 -1.38 -15.24
C VAL A 283 11.21 -1.87 -13.81
N VAL A 284 10.41 -1.18 -13.00
CA VAL A 284 10.16 -1.59 -11.62
C VAL A 284 8.95 -2.52 -11.58
N VAL A 285 9.20 -3.80 -11.30
CA VAL A 285 8.17 -4.85 -11.14
C VAL A 285 7.97 -5.17 -9.64
N ALA A 286 8.15 -4.16 -8.80
CA ALA A 286 7.95 -4.21 -7.34
C ALA A 286 6.74 -3.34 -6.97
N CYS A 287 6.84 -2.50 -5.93
CA CYS A 287 5.85 -1.48 -5.64
C CYS A 287 5.68 -0.52 -6.83
N PRO A 288 4.47 -0.36 -7.39
CA PRO A 288 4.22 0.54 -8.50
C PRO A 288 4.46 2.00 -8.13
N ARG A 289 4.47 2.35 -6.84
CA ARG A 289 4.66 3.73 -6.37
C ARG A 289 6.10 4.22 -6.48
N VAL A 290 7.10 3.33 -6.44
CA VAL A 290 8.52 3.70 -6.58
C VAL A 290 8.81 4.48 -7.87
N PRO A 291 8.45 3.97 -9.07
CA PRO A 291 8.67 4.73 -10.29
C PRO A 291 7.79 5.98 -10.39
N LEU A 292 6.67 6.05 -9.65
CA LEU A 292 5.67 7.11 -9.75
C LEU A 292 5.98 8.30 -8.84
N ASP A 293 6.39 8.05 -7.60
CA ASP A 293 6.58 9.06 -6.56
C ASP A 293 8.05 9.50 -6.47
N ASP A 294 8.97 8.54 -6.51
CA ASP A 294 10.40 8.82 -6.40
C ASP A 294 11.05 9.16 -7.74
N TYR A 295 10.26 9.39 -8.79
CA TYR A 295 10.75 9.55 -10.17
C TYR A 295 11.83 10.64 -10.32
N GLY A 296 11.80 11.67 -9.46
CA GLY A 296 12.79 12.75 -9.45
C GLY A 296 14.20 12.30 -9.05
N ALA A 297 14.32 11.18 -8.33
CA ALA A 297 15.60 10.57 -7.95
C ALA A 297 16.22 9.71 -9.08
N TRP A 298 15.46 9.42 -10.15
CA TRP A 298 15.92 8.57 -11.25
C TRP A 298 16.63 9.40 -12.32
N ARG A 299 17.91 9.10 -12.57
CA ARG A 299 18.68 9.72 -13.67
C ARG A 299 18.47 9.05 -15.03
N LYS A 300 17.87 7.85 -15.06
CA LYS A 300 17.50 7.11 -16.27
C LYS A 300 15.99 6.85 -16.27
N PRO A 301 15.36 6.67 -17.45
CA PRO A 301 13.93 6.41 -17.54
C PRO A 301 13.51 5.21 -16.70
N VAL A 302 12.38 5.34 -16.01
CA VAL A 302 11.84 4.29 -15.15
C VAL A 302 10.36 4.05 -15.43
N LEU A 303 10.04 2.80 -15.77
CA LEU A 303 8.71 2.37 -16.18
C LEU A 303 8.11 1.34 -15.23
N THR A 304 6.79 1.22 -15.27
CA THR A 304 6.03 0.08 -14.74
C THR A 304 5.81 -0.99 -15.83
N PRO A 305 5.40 -2.22 -15.49
CA PRO A 305 5.00 -3.25 -16.46
C PRO A 305 3.97 -2.78 -17.50
N LYS A 306 2.94 -2.04 -17.06
CA LYS A 306 1.90 -1.50 -17.95
C LYS A 306 2.46 -0.47 -18.93
N GLU A 307 3.40 0.34 -18.48
CA GLU A 307 4.07 1.33 -19.32
C GLU A 307 5.03 0.69 -20.33
N VAL A 308 5.61 -0.48 -20.03
CA VAL A 308 6.35 -1.28 -21.02
C VAL A 308 5.41 -1.80 -22.11
N GLU A 309 4.19 -2.19 -21.78
CA GLU A 309 3.20 -2.59 -22.81
C GLU A 309 2.89 -1.42 -23.76
N ILE A 310 2.78 -0.20 -23.23
CA ILE A 310 2.58 1.01 -24.03
C ILE A 310 3.81 1.31 -24.89
N LEU A 311 5.00 1.30 -24.29
CA LEU A 311 6.28 1.50 -24.97
C LEU A 311 6.44 0.58 -26.19
N LEU A 312 5.94 -0.65 -26.09
CA LEU A 312 6.03 -1.66 -27.14
C LEU A 312 4.82 -1.68 -28.10
N GLY A 313 3.88 -0.74 -27.98
CA GLY A 313 2.70 -0.64 -28.83
C GLY A 313 1.65 -1.72 -28.60
N LEU A 314 1.67 -2.39 -27.44
CA LEU A 314 0.73 -3.46 -27.07
C LEU A 314 -0.47 -2.93 -26.27
N ARG A 315 -0.43 -1.64 -25.92
CA ARG A 315 -1.46 -0.93 -25.15
C ARG A 315 -1.49 0.52 -25.59
N GLU A 316 -2.68 1.04 -25.86
CA GLU A 316 -2.87 2.43 -26.29
C GLU A 316 -3.13 3.36 -25.10
N GLU A 317 -4.00 2.93 -24.18
CA GLU A 317 -4.42 3.76 -23.06
C GLU A 317 -3.54 3.55 -21.82
N TYR A 318 -3.31 4.63 -21.08
CA TYR A 318 -2.63 4.56 -19.79
C TYR A 318 -3.44 3.75 -18.77
N GLU A 319 -2.78 2.86 -18.05
CA GLU A 319 -3.34 2.04 -16.97
C GLU A 319 -2.37 2.04 -15.78
N PHE A 320 -2.90 2.23 -14.57
CA PHE A 320 -2.11 2.12 -13.34
C PHE A 320 -1.65 0.68 -13.13
N ASP A 321 -0.37 0.47 -12.79
CA ASP A 321 0.13 -0.85 -12.41
C ASP A 321 -0.34 -1.22 -10.99
N GLU A 322 -1.26 -2.17 -10.88
CA GLU A 322 -1.78 -2.64 -9.60
C GLU A 322 -1.17 -4.00 -9.20
N ILE A 323 -1.06 -4.23 -7.89
CA ILE A 323 -0.75 -5.54 -7.32
C ILE A 323 -2.03 -6.11 -6.71
N LEU A 324 -2.70 -6.94 -7.49
CA LEU A 324 -3.94 -7.60 -7.10
C LEU A 324 -3.67 -8.94 -6.41
N GLY A 325 -4.60 -9.33 -5.54
CA GLY A 325 -4.64 -10.64 -4.88
C GLY A 325 -5.71 -11.55 -5.46
N GLY A 326 -5.77 -12.78 -4.95
CA GLY A 326 -6.91 -13.68 -5.15
C GLY A 326 -8.14 -13.25 -4.33
N PRO A 327 -9.25 -14.02 -4.36
CA PRO A 327 -10.46 -13.72 -3.60
C PRO A 327 -10.19 -13.49 -2.10
N ARG A 328 -10.86 -12.51 -1.49
CA ARG A 328 -10.82 -12.32 -0.04
C ARG A 328 -11.78 -13.27 0.66
N GLU A 329 -11.28 -13.95 1.69
CA GLU A 329 -12.03 -14.93 2.48
C GLU A 329 -12.78 -14.28 3.65
N SER A 330 -12.07 -13.52 4.49
CA SER A 330 -12.60 -12.84 5.67
C SER A 330 -12.04 -11.44 5.82
N ASP A 331 -12.66 -10.66 6.69
CA ASP A 331 -12.15 -9.35 7.10
C ASP A 331 -11.27 -9.52 8.36
N GLU A 332 -10.25 -8.67 8.53
CA GLU A 332 -9.44 -8.65 9.76
C GLU A 332 -10.23 -8.07 10.94
N PRO A 333 -9.89 -8.39 12.21
CA PRO A 333 -10.50 -7.70 13.35
C PRO A 333 -10.05 -6.23 13.42
N PHE A 334 -10.92 -5.32 13.89
CA PHE A 334 -10.54 -3.94 14.21
C PHE A 334 -9.74 -3.87 15.52
N GLY A 335 -8.58 -4.49 15.55
CA GLY A 335 -7.71 -4.61 16.70
C GLY A 335 -6.46 -5.41 16.34
N ILE A 336 -5.74 -5.90 17.36
CA ILE A 336 -4.58 -6.76 17.09
C ILE A 336 -5.05 -8.06 16.42
N SER A 337 -4.25 -8.54 15.48
CA SER A 337 -4.42 -9.88 14.90
C SER A 337 -3.10 -10.61 14.88
N ILE A 338 -3.15 -11.93 15.03
CA ILE A 338 -1.97 -12.78 14.98
C ILE A 338 -2.13 -13.80 13.87
N HIS A 339 -1.12 -13.89 13.02
CA HIS A 339 -1.07 -14.81 11.89
C HIS A 339 0.11 -15.76 12.06
N SER A 340 -0.18 -17.06 11.93
CA SER A 340 0.84 -18.11 12.03
C SER A 340 1.68 -18.20 10.75
N THR A 341 2.79 -18.92 10.84
CA THR A 341 3.62 -19.27 9.68
C THR A 341 2.83 -20.04 8.64
N ARG A 342 3.17 -19.89 7.36
CA ARG A 342 2.58 -20.65 6.26
C ARG A 342 3.61 -21.49 5.53
#